data_AF-A0A0B3XY76-F1
#
_entry.id   AF-A0A0B3XY76-F1
#
_cell.length_a   1.000
_cell.length_b   1.000
_cell.length_c   1.000
_cell.angle_alpha   90.00
_cell.angle_beta   90.00
_cell.angle_gamma   90.00
#
_symmetry.space_group_name_H-M   'P 1'
#
loop_
_entity.id
_entity.type
_entity.pdbx_description
1 polymer ?
#
loop_
_entity_poly.entity_id
_entity_poly.type
_entity_poly.pdbx_seq_one_letter_code
_entity_poly.pdbx_strand_id
1 'polypeptide(L)'
;MKNSILNHSDTPLFLQAVNAELAACLSLSSDTFSTERFRYLSQIRHKVVVRALSRLEHDEKRSFAQKEIEINQRLEELAQGLLDNAKKEAVKFSRGRAAVKKYK
;
A
#
# COMPACT_ATOMS: atom_id res chain seq x y z
N MET A 1 15.02 1.57 -2.33
CA MET A 1 14.39 2.91 -2.36
C MET A 1 13.84 3.20 -0.98
N LYS A 2 13.92 4.46 -0.54
CA LYS A 2 13.80 4.90 0.86
C LYS A 2 12.52 4.36 1.53
N ASN A 3 12.66 3.60 2.62
CA ASN A 3 11.60 3.11 3.52
C ASN A 3 10.82 4.23 4.24
N SER A 4 10.82 5.46 3.71
CA SER A 4 10.39 6.68 4.41
C SER A 4 9.10 7.28 3.84
N ILE A 5 8.53 6.71 2.76
CA ILE A 5 7.29 7.25 2.16
C ILE A 5 6.08 7.03 3.08
N LEU A 6 6.08 5.94 3.85
CA LEU A 6 4.97 5.53 4.71
C LEU A 6 5.20 5.81 6.20
N ASN A 7 6.31 6.45 6.57
CA ASN A 7 6.66 6.75 7.96
C ASN A 7 6.57 8.26 8.22
N HIS A 8 6.14 8.63 9.43
CA HIS A 8 6.15 10.00 9.97
C HIS A 8 6.94 10.04 11.30
N SER A 9 7.13 11.22 11.86
CA SER A 9 7.97 11.44 13.05
C SER A 9 7.54 10.69 14.32
N ASP A 10 6.28 10.30 14.41
CA ASP A 10 5.71 9.64 15.60
C ASP A 10 5.40 8.15 15.33
N THR A 11 5.87 7.60 14.21
CA THR A 11 5.58 6.22 13.82
C THR A 11 6.32 5.24 14.76
N PRO A 12 5.59 4.38 15.50
CA PRO A 12 6.21 3.39 16.38
C PRO A 12 7.06 2.39 15.58
N LEU A 13 8.12 1.85 16.19
CA LEU A 13 9.04 0.90 15.55
C LEU A 13 8.31 -0.28 14.87
N PHE A 14 7.28 -0.82 15.52
CA PHE A 14 6.50 -1.91 14.95
C PHE A 14 5.71 -1.48 13.71
N LEU A 15 5.19 -0.25 13.69
CA LEU A 15 4.50 0.31 12.51
C LEU A 15 5.50 0.58 11.38
N GLN A 16 6.72 1.02 11.69
CA GLN A 16 7.78 1.19 10.69
C GLN A 16 8.14 -0.12 9.98
N ALA A 17 8.21 -1.24 10.73
CA ALA A 17 8.47 -2.56 10.14
C ALA A 17 7.34 -2.98 9.18
N VAL A 18 6.08 -2.81 9.58
CA VAL A 18 4.92 -3.12 8.73
C VAL A 18 4.88 -2.21 7.50
N ASN A 19 5.18 -0.92 7.66
CA ASN A 19 5.26 0.03 6.56
C ASN A 19 6.39 -0.33 5.57
N ALA A 20 7.54 -0.80 6.06
CA ALA A 20 8.62 -1.27 5.20
C ALA A 20 8.22 -2.50 4.39
N GLU A 21 7.53 -3.47 5.01
CA GLU A 21 6.99 -4.63 4.29
C GLU A 21 5.92 -4.24 3.27
N LEU A 22 5.04 -3.28 3.59
CA LEU A 22 4.06 -2.76 2.64
C LEU A 22 4.73 -2.05 1.46
N ALA A 23 5.72 -1.21 1.73
CA ALA A 23 6.48 -0.53 0.69
C ALA A 23 7.23 -1.54 -0.21
N ALA A 24 7.81 -2.59 0.38
CA ALA A 24 8.42 -3.68 -0.38
C ALA A 24 7.38 -4.39 -1.24
N CYS A 25 6.21 -4.73 -0.68
CA CYS A 25 5.11 -5.36 -1.40
C CYS A 25 4.62 -4.50 -2.57
N LEU A 26 4.52 -3.18 -2.39
CA LEU A 26 4.12 -2.23 -3.43
C LEU A 26 5.21 -2.01 -4.50
N SER A 27 6.47 -2.29 -4.18
CA SER A 27 7.61 -2.18 -5.11
C SER A 27 7.82 -3.44 -5.95
N LEU A 28 7.09 -4.52 -5.66
CA LEU A 28 7.14 -5.75 -6.46
C LEU A 28 6.52 -5.52 -7.83
N SER A 29 7.05 -6.21 -8.85
CA SER A 29 6.45 -6.25 -10.17
C SER A 29 5.06 -6.91 -10.10
N SER A 30 4.17 -6.57 -11.03
CA SER A 30 2.79 -7.09 -11.09
C SER A 30 2.71 -8.62 -11.01
N ASP A 31 3.71 -9.32 -11.52
CA ASP A 31 3.77 -10.79 -11.57
C ASP A 31 4.14 -11.43 -10.22
N THR A 32 4.81 -10.67 -9.35
CA THR A 32 5.21 -11.12 -7.99
C THR A 32 4.36 -10.47 -6.89
N PHE A 33 3.52 -9.51 -7.25
CA PHE A 33 2.60 -8.83 -6.35
C PHE A 33 1.51 -9.79 -5.86
N SER A 34 1.48 -10.03 -4.55
CA SER A 34 0.42 -10.82 -3.91
C SER A 34 -0.61 -9.90 -3.27
N THR A 35 -1.81 -9.84 -3.84
CA THR A 35 -2.95 -9.11 -3.29
C THR A 35 -3.32 -9.59 -1.88
N GLU A 36 -3.20 -10.89 -1.62
CA GLU A 36 -3.44 -11.45 -0.29
C GLU A 36 -2.44 -10.93 0.74
N ARG A 37 -1.15 -10.90 0.38
CA ARG A 37 -0.11 -10.37 1.26
C ARG A 37 -0.29 -8.88 1.52
N PHE A 38 -0.63 -8.10 0.49
CA PHE A 38 -0.95 -6.68 0.64
C PHE A 38 -2.16 -6.44 1.57
N ARG A 39 -3.23 -7.25 1.42
CA ARG A 39 -4.42 -7.18 2.29
C ARG A 39 -4.08 -7.53 3.73
N TYR A 40 -3.30 -8.59 3.94
CA TYR A 40 -2.86 -9.01 5.27
C TYR A 40 -2.03 -7.94 5.97
N LEU A 41 -1.03 -7.39 5.27
CA LEU A 41 -0.19 -6.32 5.81
C LEU A 41 -1.00 -5.05 6.11
N SER A 42 -1.96 -4.68 5.26
CA SER A 42 -2.87 -3.56 5.51
C SER A 42 -3.72 -3.75 6.78
N GLN A 43 -4.21 -4.97 7.02
CA GLN A 43 -4.94 -5.29 8.24
C GLN A 43 -4.05 -5.23 9.49
N ILE A 44 -2.81 -5.71 9.41
CA ILE A 44 -1.85 -5.58 10.51
C ILE A 44 -1.61 -4.11 10.80
N ARG A 45 -1.30 -3.31 9.76
CA ARG A 45 -1.06 -1.88 9.89
C ARG A 45 -2.20 -1.18 10.62
N HIS A 46 -3.44 -1.43 10.20
CA HIS A 46 -4.62 -0.89 10.87
C HIS A 46 -4.69 -1.24 12.36
N LYS A 47 -4.48 -2.51 12.73
CA LYS A 47 -4.49 -2.93 14.14
C LYS A 47 -3.42 -2.23 14.97
N VAL A 48 -2.23 -2.02 14.40
CA VAL A 48 -1.12 -1.34 15.07
C VAL A 48 -1.43 0.15 15.27
N VAL A 49 -1.97 0.80 14.24
CA VAL A 49 -2.38 2.21 14.29
C VAL A 49 -3.47 2.42 15.34
N VAL A 50 -4.51 1.58 15.36
CA VAL A 50 -5.58 1.65 16.37
C VAL A 50 -5.00 1.46 17.79
N ARG A 51 -4.07 0.52 17.96
CA ARG A 51 -3.39 0.29 19.23
C ARG A 51 -2.47 1.45 19.65
N ALA A 52 -1.84 2.13 18.70
CA ALA A 52 -1.06 3.33 18.98
C ALA A 52 -1.99 4.48 19.41
N LEU A 53 -3.07 4.71 18.66
CA LEU A 53 -4.10 5.71 18.96
C LEU A 53 -4.80 5.49 20.31
N SER A 54 -4.94 4.24 20.77
CA SER A 54 -5.52 3.94 22.09
C SER A 54 -4.57 4.21 23.25
N ARG A 55 -3.27 4.37 22.98
CA ARG A 55 -2.23 4.60 24.00
C ARG A 55 -1.83 6.07 24.12
N LEU A 56 -2.22 6.89 23.15
CA LEU A 56 -1.90 8.32 23.12
C LEU A 56 -3.02 9.14 23.75
N GLU A 57 -2.64 10.17 24.48
CA GLU A 57 -3.56 11.12 25.10
C GLU A 57 -3.90 12.27 24.15
N HIS A 58 -5.06 12.89 24.38
CA HIS A 58 -5.75 13.89 23.54
C HIS A 58 -4.94 14.58 22.41
N ASP A 59 -3.96 15.42 22.75
CA ASP A 59 -3.23 16.23 21.76
C ASP A 59 -2.26 15.41 20.90
N GLU A 60 -1.55 14.46 21.52
CA GLU A 60 -0.65 13.55 20.80
C GLU A 60 -1.44 12.63 19.87
N LYS A 61 -2.61 12.16 20.34
CA LYS A 61 -3.52 11.34 19.54
C LYS A 61 -4.01 12.08 18.30
N ARG A 62 -4.36 13.37 18.43
CA ARG A 62 -4.82 14.20 17.32
C ARG A 62 -3.71 14.44 16.29
N SER A 63 -2.51 14.78 16.77
CA SER A 63 -1.33 14.98 15.92
C SER A 63 -0.96 13.70 15.18
N PHE A 64 -0.92 12.56 15.89
CA PHE A 64 -0.65 11.25 15.30
C PHE A 64 -1.70 10.88 14.24
N ALA A 65 -2.99 11.02 14.55
CA ALA A 65 -4.08 10.71 13.62
C ALA A 65 -4.00 11.54 12.34
N GLN A 66 -3.65 12.83 12.44
CA GLN A 66 -3.57 13.72 11.28
C GLN A 66 -2.42 13.33 10.34
N LYS A 67 -1.24 13.01 10.90
CA LYS A 67 -0.10 12.50 10.12
C LYS A 67 -0.44 11.15 9.49
N GLU A 68 -1.14 10.30 10.23
CA GLU A 68 -1.51 8.95 9.80
C GLU A 68 -2.54 8.97 8.65
N ILE A 69 -3.45 9.95 8.62
CA ILE A 69 -4.37 10.17 7.49
C ILE A 69 -3.60 10.49 6.20
N GLU A 70 -2.59 11.34 6.26
CA GLU A 70 -1.76 11.69 5.09
C GLU A 70 -1.03 10.46 4.55
N ILE A 71 -0.49 9.62 5.43
CA ILE A 71 0.14 8.35 5.03
C ILE A 71 -0.89 7.39 4.42
N ASN A 72 -2.10 7.30 4.99
CA ASN A 72 -3.14 6.44 4.45
C ASN A 72 -3.58 6.88 3.04
N GLN A 73 -3.71 8.19 2.81
CA GLN A 73 -4.02 8.73 1.48
C GLN A 73 -2.94 8.36 0.46
N ARG A 74 -1.66 8.53 0.81
CA ARG A 74 -0.56 8.09 -0.06
C ARG A 74 -0.58 6.59 -0.35
N LEU A 75 -0.88 5.78 0.66
CA LEU A 75 -0.98 4.33 0.48
C LEU A 75 -2.13 3.95 -0.46
N GLU A 76 -3.27 4.65 -0.34
CA GLU A 76 -4.43 4.49 -1.22
C GLU A 76 -4.11 4.89 -2.66
N GLU A 77 -3.45 6.03 -2.87
CA GLU A 77 -2.99 6.48 -4.19
C GLU A 77 -2.05 5.45 -4.85
N LEU A 78 -1.11 4.90 -4.09
CA LEU A 78 -0.19 3.86 -4.59
C LEU A 78 -0.94 2.57 -4.95
N ALA A 79 -1.88 2.14 -4.11
CA ALA A 79 -2.70 0.96 -4.37
C ALA A 79 -3.60 1.15 -5.60
N GLN A 80 -4.18 2.33 -5.77
CA GLN A 80 -4.99 2.69 -6.92
C GLN A 80 -4.15 2.71 -8.21
N GLY A 81 -2.94 3.26 -8.15
CA GLY A 81 -1.99 3.24 -9.27
C GLY A 81 -1.61 1.82 -9.71
N LEU A 82 -1.41 0.89 -8.76
CA LEU A 82 -1.19 -0.52 -9.08
C LEU A 82 -2.40 -1.17 -9.76
N LEU A 83 -3.61 -0.90 -9.26
CA LEU A 83 -4.85 -1.39 -9.86
C LEU A 83 -5.01 -0.93 -11.31
N ASP A 84 -4.75 0.36 -11.58
CA ASP A 84 -4.90 0.93 -12.91
C ASP A 84 -3.81 0.44 -13.88
N ASN A 85 -2.59 0.22 -13.40
CA ASN A 85 -1.55 -0.43 -14.19
C ASN A 85 -1.90 -1.87 -14.54
N ALA A 86 -2.41 -2.66 -13.58
CA ALA A 86 -2.86 -4.03 -13.83
C ALA A 86 -4.00 -4.09 -14.86
N LYS A 87 -4.97 -3.16 -14.79
CA LYS A 87 -6.05 -3.05 -15.79
C LYS A 87 -5.51 -2.75 -17.18
N LYS A 88 -4.57 -1.80 -17.31
CA LYS A 88 -3.95 -1.45 -18.61
C LYS A 88 -3.21 -2.64 -19.23
N GLU A 89 -2.47 -3.41 -18.44
CA GLU A 89 -1.77 -4.60 -18.91
C GLU A 89 -2.74 -5.70 -19.35
N ALA A 90 -3.82 -5.96 -18.60
CA ALA A 90 -4.86 -6.91 -19.00
C ALA A 90 -5.53 -6.53 -20.34
N VAL A 91 -5.77 -5.23 -20.57
CA VAL A 91 -6.33 -4.73 -21.84
C VAL A 91 -5.35 -4.88 -23.01
N LYS A 92 -4.05 -4.67 -22.81
CA LYS A 92 -3.04 -4.92 -23.84
C LYS A 92 -2.95 -6.42 -24.17
N PHE A 93 -2.97 -7.29 -23.17
CA PHE A 93 -2.96 -8.74 -23.37
C PHE A 93 -4.19 -9.25 -24.12
N SER A 94 -5.38 -8.72 -23.84
CA SER A 94 -6.61 -9.11 -24.57
C SER A 94 -6.56 -8.67 -26.04
N ARG A 95 -6.05 -7.47 -26.31
CA ARG A 95 -5.81 -6.96 -27.68
C ARG A 95 -4.74 -7.76 -28.42
N GLY A 96 -3.67 -8.15 -27.75
CA GLY A 96 -2.63 -9.03 -28.30
C GLY A 96 -3.18 -10.39 -28.74
N ARG A 97 -4.06 -11.01 -27.93
CA ARG A 97 -4.72 -12.27 -28.31
C ARG A 97 -5.70 -12.11 -29.47
N ALA A 98 -6.41 -10.99 -29.55
CA ALA A 98 -7.30 -10.70 -30.67
C ALA A 98 -6.55 -10.48 -31.98
N ALA A 99 -5.36 -9.85 -31.94
CA ALA A 99 -4.49 -9.69 -33.10
C ALA A 99 -3.94 -11.03 -33.58
N VAL A 100 -3.46 -11.89 -32.68
CA VAL A 100 -2.92 -13.22 -33.04
C VAL A 100 -4.01 -14.14 -33.64
N LYS A 101 -5.27 -14.01 -33.21
CA LYS A 101 -6.40 -14.75 -33.81
C LYS A 101 -6.79 -14.28 -35.22
N LYS A 102 -6.39 -13.08 -35.64
CA LYS A 102 -6.70 -12.51 -36.97
C LYS A 102 -5.71 -12.93 -38.05
N TYR A 103 -4.58 -13.52 -37.67
CA TYR A 103 -3.53 -14.03 -38.58
C TYR A 103 -3.56 -15.55 -38.72
N LYS A 104 -4.62 -16.23 -38.27
CA LYS A 104 -4.77 -17.68 -38.39
C LYS A 104 -5.90 -18.03 -39.34
#